data_AF-A0A4V1UQ43-F1
#
_entry.id   AF-A0A4V1UQ43-F1
#
_cell.length_a   1.000
_cell.length_b   1.000
_cell.length_c   1.000
_cell.angle_alpha   90.00
_cell.angle_beta   90.00
_cell.angle_gamma   90.00
#
_symmetry.space_group_name_H-M   'P 1'
#
loop_
_entity.id
_entity.type
_entity.pdbx_description
1 polymer ?
#
loop_
_entity_poly.entity_id
_entity_poly.type
_entity_poly.pdbx_seq_one_letter_code
_entity_poly.pdbx_strand_id
1 'polypeptide(L)'
;MTTKLSISFTDAYAQLIERAVETCQFASASEVVRTALRKWASDEEFGRLWDQGIAGGLPDTQLTTSEIKAEGMARRKRPAK
;
A
#
# COMPACT_ATOMS: atom_id res chain seq x y z
N MET A 1 -4.82 17.53 -9.15
CA MET A 1 -4.64 18.90 -8.61
C MET A 1 -3.73 18.83 -7.40
N THR A 2 -2.91 19.85 -7.15
CA THR A 2 -1.97 19.89 -6.02
C THR A 2 -2.38 20.99 -5.05
N THR A 3 -2.51 20.66 -3.77
CA THR A 3 -2.85 21.61 -2.69
C THR A 3 -1.63 21.82 -1.79
N LYS A 4 -1.36 23.06 -1.38
CA LYS A 4 -0.27 23.38 -0.44
C LYS A 4 -0.76 23.24 1.00
N LEU A 5 -0.09 22.41 1.78
CA LEU A 5 -0.31 22.24 3.21
C LEU A 5 0.91 22.75 3.98
N SER A 6 0.69 23.45 5.10
CA SER A 6 1.76 23.83 6.03
C SER A 6 1.77 22.83 7.18
N ILE A 7 2.91 22.17 7.39
CA ILE A 7 3.08 21.08 8.36
C ILE A 7 4.38 21.33 9.11
N SER A 8 4.38 21.09 10.41
CA SER A 8 5.58 21.12 11.24
C SER A 8 6.11 19.71 11.44
N PHE A 9 7.43 19.54 11.34
CA PHE A 9 8.13 18.30 11.66
C PHE A 9 8.94 18.49 12.93
N THR A 10 9.26 17.39 13.62
CA THR A 10 10.28 17.42 14.66
C THR A 10 11.66 17.63 14.01
N ASP A 11 12.61 18.16 14.76
CA ASP A 11 13.97 18.43 14.27
C ASP A 11 14.63 17.18 13.67
N ALA A 12 14.40 16.01 14.26
CA ALA A 12 14.93 14.74 13.77
C ALA A 12 14.43 14.41 12.35
N TYR A 13 13.14 14.62 12.07
CA TYR A 13 12.58 14.37 10.75
C TYR A 13 12.93 15.49 9.76
N ALA A 14 13.02 16.73 10.20
CA ALA A 14 13.49 17.85 9.36
C ALA A 14 14.89 17.56 8.82
N GLN A 15 15.84 17.17 9.69
CA GLN A 15 17.20 16.80 9.29
C GLN A 15 17.24 15.59 8.34
N LEU A 16 16.31 14.64 8.49
CA LEU A 16 16.22 13.50 7.58
C LEU A 16 15.75 13.94 6.19
N ILE A 17 14.75 14.80 6.13
CA ILE A 17 14.23 15.37 4.87
C ILE A 17 15.31 16.21 4.18
N GLU A 18 15.99 17.09 4.93
CA GLU A 18 17.09 17.93 4.42
C GLU A 18 18.21 17.08 3.82
N ARG A 19 18.72 16.09 4.57
CA ARG A 19 19.75 15.18 4.06
C ARG A 19 19.33 14.43 2.80
N ALA A 20 18.07 14.00 2.72
CA ALA A 20 17.56 13.30 1.54
C ALA A 20 17.55 14.20 0.29
N VAL A 21 17.37 15.50 0.46
CA VAL A 21 17.46 16.49 -0.62
C VAL A 21 18.92 16.84 -0.94
N GLU A 22 19.75 17.08 0.08
CA GLU A 22 21.18 17.42 -0.07
C GLU A 22 21.98 16.31 -0.76
N THR A 23 21.62 15.05 -0.50
CA THR A 23 22.23 13.87 -1.13
C THR A 23 21.63 13.52 -2.50
N CYS A 24 20.78 14.40 -3.05
CA CYS A 24 20.08 14.24 -4.32
C CYS A 24 19.22 12.97 -4.43
N GLN A 25 18.81 12.36 -3.31
CA GLN A 25 17.86 11.24 -3.33
C GLN A 25 16.46 11.69 -3.71
N PHE A 26 16.12 12.95 -3.39
CA PHE A 26 14.87 13.60 -3.76
C PHE A 26 15.12 15.02 -4.24
N ALA A 27 14.31 15.51 -5.18
CA ALA A 27 14.47 16.86 -5.71
C ALA A 27 13.95 17.94 -4.75
N SER A 28 13.08 17.58 -3.78
CA SER A 28 12.53 18.51 -2.81
C SER A 28 11.94 17.82 -1.57
N ALA A 29 11.79 18.57 -0.48
CA ALA A 29 11.09 18.12 0.71
C ALA A 29 9.63 17.66 0.42
N SER A 30 8.94 18.35 -0.49
CA SER A 30 7.58 17.96 -0.91
C SER A 30 7.56 16.59 -1.59
N GLU A 31 8.63 16.20 -2.29
CA GLU A 31 8.74 14.89 -2.92
C GLU A 31 9.01 13.77 -1.91
N VAL A 32 9.83 14.05 -0.89
CA VAL A 32 10.03 13.15 0.26
C VAL A 32 8.69 12.87 0.93
N VAL A 33 7.93 13.93 1.27
CA VAL A 33 6.62 13.81 1.92
C VAL A 33 5.62 13.04 1.04
N ARG A 34 5.52 13.36 -0.25
CA ARG A 34 4.63 12.62 -1.17
C ARG A 34 4.99 11.14 -1.26
N THR A 35 6.28 10.80 -1.22
CA THR A 35 6.74 9.42 -1.26
C THR A 35 6.43 8.67 0.03
N ALA A 36 6.67 9.30 1.18
CA ALA A 36 6.30 8.76 2.48
C ALA A 36 4.79 8.51 2.59
N LEU A 37 3.96 9.46 2.15
CA LEU A 37 2.50 9.32 2.17
C LEU A 37 1.99 8.24 1.22
N ARG A 38 2.61 8.06 0.04
CA ARG A 38 2.29 6.93 -0.84
C ARG A 38 2.57 5.59 -0.16
N LYS A 39 3.73 5.48 0.50
CA LYS A 39 4.08 4.28 1.25
C LYS A 39 3.09 4.03 2.39
N TRP A 40 2.79 5.05 3.18
CA TRP A 40 1.84 4.94 4.28
C TRP A 40 0.45 4.48 3.80
N ALA A 41 -0.07 5.05 2.72
CA ALA A 41 -1.35 4.61 2.14
C ALA A 41 -1.33 3.14 1.68
N SER A 42 -0.22 2.68 1.09
CA SER A 42 -0.07 1.26 0.72
C SER A 42 -0.02 0.35 1.95
N ASP A 43 0.66 0.78 3.02
CA ASP A 43 0.76 0.03 4.27
C ASP A 43 -0.62 -0.04 4.97
N GLU A 44 -1.42 1.04 4.93
CA GLU A 44 -2.81 1.04 5.43
C GLU A 44 -3.70 0.08 4.64
N GLU A 45 -3.62 0.08 3.31
CA GLU A 45 -4.40 -0.83 2.48
C GLU A 45 -4.01 -2.29 2.73
N PHE A 46 -2.71 -2.55 2.93
CA PHE A 46 -2.24 -3.88 3.31
C PHE A 46 -2.82 -4.31 4.66
N GLY A 47 -2.80 -3.44 5.67
CA GLY A 47 -3.43 -3.70 6.97
C GLY A 47 -4.92 -3.99 6.84
N ARG A 48 -5.64 -3.20 6.04
CA ARG A 48 -7.06 -3.43 5.76
C ARG A 48 -7.31 -4.80 5.13
N LEU A 49 -6.51 -5.20 4.14
CA LEU A 49 -6.62 -6.51 3.48
C LEU A 49 -6.27 -7.66 4.43
N TRP A 50 -5.29 -7.46 5.30
CA TRP A 50 -4.93 -8.41 6.35
C TRP A 50 -6.11 -8.65 7.30
N ASP A 51 -6.69 -7.58 7.84
CA ASP A 51 -7.82 -7.66 8.76
C ASP A 51 -9.04 -8.33 8.10
N GLN A 52 -9.32 -8.04 6.82
CA GLN A 52 -10.34 -8.75 6.05
C GLN A 52 -10.03 -10.24 5.92
N GLY A 53 -8.77 -10.60 5.67
CA GLY A 53 -8.35 -12.00 5.59
C GLY A 53 -8.57 -12.75 6.90
N ILE A 54 -8.20 -12.14 8.03
CA ILE A 54 -8.42 -12.72 9.36
C ILE A 54 -9.92 -12.83 9.68
N ALA A 55 -10.70 -11.77 9.40
CA ALA A 55 -12.14 -11.76 9.64
C ALA A 55 -12.90 -12.76 8.75
N GLY A 56 -12.37 -13.06 7.56
CA GLY A 56 -12.90 -14.07 6.65
C GLY A 56 -12.79 -15.51 7.17
N GLY A 57 -11.99 -15.73 8.22
CA GLY A 57 -11.82 -17.05 8.82
C GLY A 57 -11.02 -18.02 7.95
N LEU A 58 -10.86 -19.24 8.47
CA LEU A 58 -10.29 -20.34 7.69
C LEU A 58 -11.36 -20.89 6.73
N PRO A 59 -11.00 -21.23 5.49
CA PRO A 59 -11.93 -21.88 4.59
C PRO A 59 -12.35 -23.25 5.14
N ASP A 60 -13.64 -23.57 5.01
CA ASP A 60 -14.24 -24.83 5.47
C ASP A 60 -13.59 -26.08 4.83
N THR A 61 -13.00 -25.91 3.65
CA THR A 61 -12.26 -26.95 2.94
C THR A 61 -10.85 -26.47 2.63
N GLN A 62 -9.87 -27.32 2.94
CA GLN A 62 -8.50 -27.09 2.49
C GLN A 62 -8.42 -27.42 1.00
N LEU A 63 -8.51 -26.38 0.17
CA LEU A 63 -8.32 -26.51 -1.27
C LEU A 63 -6.84 -26.55 -1.60
N THR A 64 -6.45 -27.48 -2.46
CA THR A 64 -5.14 -27.50 -3.08
C THR A 64 -5.00 -26.35 -4.07
N THR A 65 -3.76 -25.92 -4.33
CA THR A 65 -3.47 -24.90 -5.34
C THR A 65 -4.05 -25.23 -6.72
N SER A 66 -4.14 -26.52 -7.07
CA SER A 66 -4.71 -26.99 -8.35
C SER A 66 -6.22 -26.78 -8.41
N GLU A 67 -6.95 -27.05 -7.33
CA GLU A 67 -8.39 -26.84 -7.23
C GLU A 67 -8.73 -25.35 -7.28
N ILE A 68 -7.97 -24.51 -6.56
CA ILE A 68 -8.12 -23.04 -6.59
C ILE A 68 -7.94 -22.50 -8.02
N LYS A 69 -6.93 -22.99 -8.76
CA LYS A 69 -6.70 -22.60 -10.15
C LYS A 69 -7.82 -23.06 -11.08
N ALA A 70 -8.29 -24.29 -10.94
CA ALA A 70 -9.37 -24.83 -11.75
C ALA A 70 -10.66 -24.01 -11.57
N GLU A 71 -11.03 -23.71 -10.33
CA GLU A 71 -12.17 -22.86 -9.97
C GLU A 71 -12.04 -21.45 -10.55
N GLY A 72 -10.86 -20.82 -10.38
CA GLY A 72 -10.61 -19.49 -10.94
C GLY A 72 -10.76 -19.44 -12.48
N MET A 73 -10.30 -20.48 -13.17
CA MET A 73 -10.45 -20.60 -14.62
C MET A 73 -11.90 -20.84 -15.04
N ALA A 74 -12.67 -21.62 -14.26
CA ALA A 74 -14.09 -21.83 -14.50
C ALA A 74 -14.88 -20.51 -14.35
N ARG A 75 -14.60 -19.72 -13.31
CA ARG A 75 -15.21 -18.40 -13.08
C ARG A 75 -14.91 -17.41 -14.21
N ARG A 76 -13.67 -17.37 -14.69
CA ARG A 76 -13.26 -16.47 -15.79
C ARG A 76 -13.96 -16.79 -17.11
N LYS A 77 -14.23 -18.08 -17.39
CA LYS A 77 -14.90 -18.52 -18.62
C LYS A 77 -16.41 -18.26 -18.61
N ARG A 78 -17.01 -18.03 -17.44
CA ARG A 78 -18.42 -17.71 -17.30
C ARG A 78 -18.63 -16.22 -17.67
N PRO A 79 -19.45 -15.88 -18.68
CA PRO A 79 -19.69 -14.49 -19.04
C PRO A 79 -20.31 -13.76 -17.84
N ALA A 80 -19.82 -12.54 -17.58
CA ALA A 80 -20.44 -11.66 -16.60
C ALA A 80 -21.91 -11.45 -17.01
N LYS A 81 -22.83 -11.74 -16.08
CA LYS A 81 -24.26 -11.49 -16.27
C LYS A 81 -24.55 -10.02 -16.08
#